data_AF-E7BS97-F1
#
_entry.id   AF-E7BS97-F1
#
_cell.length_a   1.000
_cell.length_b   1.000
_cell.length_c   1.000
_cell.angle_alpha   90.00
_cell.angle_beta   90.00
_cell.angle_gamma   90.00
#
_symmetry.space_group_name_H-M   'P 1'
#
loop_
_entity.id
_entity.type
_entity.pdbx_description
1 polymer ?
#
loop_
_entity_poly.entity_id
_entity_poly.type
_entity_poly.pdbx_seq_one_letter_code
_entity_poly.pdbx_strand_id
1 'polypeptide(L)' 'FTFGKTKFAENVPSKFWFKNDLPVYLACGDEHSAVITGNNKLYMFGSNNW' A
#
# COMPACT_ATOMS: atom_id res chain seq x y z
N PHE A 1 -1.95 7.29 -3.46
CA PHE A 1 -0.62 7.94 -3.54
C PHE A 1 0.20 7.46 -2.36
N THR A 2 1.52 7.35 -2.52
CA THR A 2 2.47 7.02 -1.45
C THR A 2 3.48 8.15 -1.30
N PHE A 3 3.85 8.48 -0.07
CA PHE A 3 4.83 9.52 0.26
C PHE A 3 5.73 9.01 1.40
N GLY A 4 7.00 9.41 1.40
CA GLY A 4 7.96 8.99 2.42
C GLY A 4 8.52 7.57 2.22
N LYS A 5 9.08 6.99 3.29
CA LYS A 5 9.83 5.72 3.28
C LYS A 5 8.91 4.48 3.24
N THR A 6 8.14 4.35 2.16
CA THR A 6 7.15 3.27 1.99
C THR A 6 7.73 1.95 1.46
N LYS A 7 9.00 1.93 1.07
CA LYS A 7 9.66 0.85 0.29
C LYS A 7 8.94 0.52 -1.03
N PHE A 8 8.12 1.45 -1.54
CA PHE A 8 7.47 1.36 -2.83
C PHE A 8 8.10 2.37 -3.79
N ALA A 9 8.41 1.95 -5.03
CA ALA A 9 8.99 2.80 -6.08
C ALA A 9 10.17 3.66 -5.59
N GLU A 10 11.14 3.02 -4.93
CA GLU A 10 12.35 3.66 -4.37
C GLU A 10 12.07 4.84 -3.41
N ASN A 11 10.90 4.86 -2.77
CA ASN A 11 10.43 5.93 -1.88
C ASN A 11 10.21 7.30 -2.57
N VAL A 12 10.21 7.34 -3.91
CA VAL A 12 9.78 8.51 -4.67
C VAL A 12 8.26 8.64 -4.55
N PRO A 13 7.69 9.85 -4.35
CA PRO A 13 6.25 10.06 -4.34
C PRO A 13 5.59 9.40 -5.56
N SER A 14 4.68 8.46 -5.30
CA SER A 14 4.21 7.54 -6.34
C SER A 14 2.70 7.34 -6.31
N LYS A 15 2.16 6.86 -7.43
CA LYS A 15 0.75 6.56 -7.62
C LYS A 15 0.60 5.18 -8.24
N PHE A 16 -0.30 4.38 -7.66
CA PHE A 16 -0.74 3.09 -8.21
C PHE A 16 -2.26 2.98 -8.12
N TRP A 17 -2.82 2.01 -8.82
CA TRP A 17 -4.26 1.70 -8.82
C TRP A 17 -4.49 0.21 -9.02
N PHE A 18 -5.70 -0.25 -8.71
CA PHE A 18 -6.14 -1.62 -8.97
C PHE A 18 -7.03 -1.63 -10.22
N LYS A 19 -6.85 -2.64 -11.08
CA LYS A 19 -7.69 -2.79 -12.28
C LYS A 19 -9.09 -3.27 -11.86
N ASN A 20 -10.12 -2.49 -12.19
CA ASN A 20 -11.52 -2.80 -11.88
C ASN A 20 -11.78 -3.05 -10.38
N ASP A 21 -11.03 -2.36 -9.52
CA ASP A 21 -11.17 -2.48 -8.07
C ASP A 21 -10.76 -1.16 -7.41
N LEU A 22 -11.30 -0.90 -6.23
CA LEU A 22 -11.07 0.35 -5.50
C LEU A 22 -10.58 0.05 -4.08
N PRO A 23 -9.60 0.78 -3.55
CA PRO A 23 -9.23 0.68 -2.15
C PRO A 23 -10.38 1.21 -1.28
N VAL A 24 -10.77 0.44 -0.27
CA VAL A 24 -11.84 0.80 0.68
C VAL A 24 -11.32 1.02 2.10
N TYR A 25 -10.15 0.46 2.42
CA TYR A 25 -9.50 0.67 3.71
C TYR A 25 -7.98 0.68 3.58
N LEU A 26 -7.33 1.51 4.39
CA LEU A 26 -5.88 1.72 4.42
C LEU A 26 -5.40 1.68 5.87
N ALA A 27 -4.25 1.04 6.11
CA ALA A 27 -3.55 1.09 7.39
C ALA A 27 -2.05 1.21 7.16
N CYS A 28 -1.37 1.95 8.04
CA CYS A 28 0.08 2.12 8.04
C CYS A 28 0.64 1.73 9.41
N GLY A 29 1.61 0.82 9.43
CA GLY A 29 2.44 0.53 10.60
C GLY A 29 3.69 1.40 10.61
N ASP A 30 4.69 0.99 11.39
CA ASP A 30 5.97 1.70 11.50
C ASP A 30 6.75 1.72 10.17
N GLU A 31 6.88 0.55 9.52
CA GLU A 31 7.56 0.43 8.22
C GLU A 31 6.78 -0.37 7.16
N HIS A 32 5.49 -0.66 7.37
CA HIS A 32 4.66 -1.39 6.40
C HIS A 32 3.28 -0.79 6.22
N SER A 33 2.59 -1.16 5.15
CA SER A 33 1.27 -0.65 4.80
C SER A 33 0.37 -1.76 4.26
N ALA A 34 -0.92 -1.64 4.56
CA ALA A 34 -1.97 -2.57 4.16
C ALA A 34 -3.10 -1.84 3.42
N VAL A 35 -3.62 -2.48 2.37
CA VAL A 35 -4.76 -1.98 1.59
C VAL A 35 -5.79 -3.09 1.45
N ILE A 36 -7.03 -2.82 1.88
CA ILE A 36 -8.19 -3.67 1.59
C ILE A 36 -8.95 -3.04 0.42
N THR A 37 -9.28 -3.85 -0.57
CA THR A 37 -10.07 -3.41 -1.73
C THR A 37 -11.55 -3.80 -1.62
N GLY A 38 -12.38 -3.20 -2.47
CA GLY A 38 -13.81 -3.47 -2.54
C GLY A 38 -14.13 -4.92 -2.90
N ASN A 39 -13.24 -5.61 -3.62
CA ASN A 39 -13.35 -7.04 -3.89
C ASN A 39 -12.82 -7.94 -2.75
N ASN A 40 -12.71 -7.41 -1.53
CA ASN A 40 -12.24 -8.13 -0.34
C ASN A 40 -10.81 -8.71 -0.46
N LYS A 41 -9.94 -8.08 -1.28
CA LYS A 41 -8.53 -8.47 -1.39
C LYS A 41 -7.66 -7.64 -0.45
N LEU A 42 -6.65 -8.27 0.13
CA LEU A 42 -5.61 -7.63 0.95
C LEU A 42 -4.32 -7.51 0.14
N TYR A 43 -3.74 -6.31 0.14
CA TYR A 43 -2.43 -6.02 -0.44
C TYR A 43 -1.51 -5.41 0.62
N MET A 44 -0.26 -5.85 0.63
CA MET A 44 0.76 -5.42 1.58
C MET A 44 2.00 -4.91 0.84
N PHE A 45 2.63 -3.86 1.36
CA PHE A 45 3.94 -3.40 0.93
C PHE A 45 4.69 -2.74 2.09
N GLY A 46 6.02 -2.66 1.98
CA GLY A 46 6.89 -2.15 3.04
C GLY A 46 7.85 -3.20 3.59
N SER A 47 8.25 -3.03 4.84
CA SER A 47 9.14 -3.93 5.57
C SER A 47 8.48 -5.28 5.86
N ASN A 48 9.24 -6.35 5.73
CA ASN A 48 8.80 -7.72 6.00
C ASN A 48 9.84 -8.48 6.84
N ASN A 49 10.44 -7.77 7.80
CA ASN A 49 11.52 -8.28 8.63
C ASN A 49 11.02 -9.01 9.90
N TRP A 50 9.71 -9.00 10.16
CA TRP A 50 9.05 -9.58 11.32
C TRP A 50 7.81 -10.36 10.89
#